data_AF-A0A7C5AL25-F1
#
_entry.id   AF-A0A7C5AL25-F1
#
_cell.length_a   1.000
_cell.length_b   1.000
_cell.length_c   1.000
_cell.angle_alpha   90.00
_cell.angle_beta   90.00
_cell.angle_gamma   90.00
#
_symmetry.space_group_name_H-M   'P 1'
#
loop_
_entity.id
_entity.type
_entity.pdbx_description
1 polymer ?
#
loop_
_entity_poly.entity_id
_entity_poly.type
_entity_poly.pdbx_seq_one_letter_code
_entity_poly.pdbx_strand_id
1 'polypeptide(L)' 'MSKTSIPLYIRPKQAPELFGISERTIRHLMMRGDLREGLHWFKKGSRMVLLSVQALEKWIKEG' A
#
# COMPACT_ATOMS: atom_id res chain seq x y z
N MET A 1 16.92 -19.04 -11.58
CA MET A 1 16.55 -18.06 -10.55
C MET A 1 15.35 -17.27 -11.05
N SER A 2 14.15 -17.52 -10.51
CA SER A 2 12.95 -16.77 -10.90
C SER A 2 13.11 -15.31 -10.48
N LYS A 3 13.07 -14.39 -11.44
CA LYS A 3 12.93 -12.95 -11.17
C LYS A 3 11.52 -12.74 -10.63
N THR A 4 11.35 -12.68 -9.32
CA THR A 4 10.08 -12.31 -8.71
C THR A 4 9.84 -10.83 -9.01
N SER A 5 9.07 -10.53 -10.05
CA SER A 5 8.67 -9.16 -10.34
C SER A 5 7.82 -8.64 -9.18
N ILE A 6 8.29 -7.60 -8.50
CA ILE A 6 7.53 -6.92 -7.46
C ILE A 6 6.30 -6.28 -8.12
N PRO A 7 5.08 -6.52 -7.60
CA PRO A 7 3.88 -5.93 -8.16
C PRO A 7 3.89 -4.41 -7.99
N LEU A 8 3.43 -3.67 -9.00
CA LEU A 8 3.29 -2.20 -8.91
C LEU A 8 2.25 -1.78 -7.87
N TYR A 9 1.20 -2.60 -7.71
CA TYR A 9 0.08 -2.33 -6.82
C TYR A 9 -0.35 -3.56 -6.05
N ILE A 10 -0.74 -3.38 -4.79
CA ILE A 10 -1.23 -4.45 -3.92
C ILE A 10 -2.50 -4.07 -3.19
N ARG A 11 -3.24 -5.05 -2.68
CA ARG A 11 -4.34 -4.78 -1.74
C ARG A 11 -3.81 -4.57 -0.32
N PRO A 12 -4.51 -3.82 0.55
CA PRO A 12 -4.12 -3.64 1.95
C PRO A 12 -3.82 -4.94 2.71
N LYS A 13 -4.53 -6.02 2.41
CA LYS A 13 -4.31 -7.34 3.01
C LYS A 13 -2.93 -7.96 2.71
N GLN A 14 -2.25 -7.49 1.66
CA GLN A 14 -0.93 -7.98 1.23
C GLN A 14 0.22 -7.13 1.81
N ALA A 15 -0.09 -6.00 2.46
CA ALA A 15 0.91 -5.15 3.09
C ALA A 15 1.77 -5.86 4.17
N PRO A 16 1.25 -6.83 4.97
CA PRO A 16 2.08 -7.51 5.96
C PRO A 16 3.25 -8.28 5.34
N GLU A 17 3.01 -8.97 4.22
CA GLU A 17 4.00 -9.81 3.55
C GLU A 17 5.11 -8.98 2.89
N LEU A 18 4.79 -7.77 2.42
CA LEU A 18 5.72 -6.93 1.67
C LEU A 18 6.43 -5.88 2.51
N PHE A 19 5.76 -5.35 3.54
CA PHE A 19 6.24 -4.19 4.30
C PHE A 19 6.31 -4.45 5.81
N GLY A 20 5.83 -5.61 6.30
CA GLY A 20 5.72 -5.87 7.73
C GLY A 20 4.67 -5.01 8.45
N ILE A 21 3.78 -4.34 7.69
CA ILE A 21 2.75 -3.46 8.23
C ILE A 21 1.38 -4.14 8.16
N SER A 22 0.66 -4.18 9.27
CA SER A 22 -0.67 -4.81 9.32
C SER A 22 -1.68 -4.10 8.40
N GLU A 23 -2.62 -4.85 7.83
CA GLU A 23 -3.74 -4.27 7.07
C GLU A 23 -4.50 -3.21 7.89
N ARG A 24 -4.68 -3.48 9.19
CA ARG A 24 -5.34 -2.54 10.11
C ARG A 24 -4.58 -1.22 10.20
N THR A 25 -3.26 -1.27 10.33
CA THR A 25 -2.40 -0.08 10.37
C THR A 25 -2.51 0.71 9.08
N ILE A 26 -2.41 0.06 7.92
CA ILE A 26 -2.60 0.72 6.61
C ILE A 26 -3.94 1.43 6.54
N ARG A 27 -5.03 0.76 6.91
CA ARG A 27 -6.37 1.36 6.91
C ARG A 27 -6.46 2.56 7.85
N HIS A 28 -5.83 2.47 9.02
CA HIS A 28 -5.79 3.56 9.98
C HIS A 28 -5.02 4.77 9.44
N LEU A 29 -3.86 4.56 8.81
CA LEU A 29 -3.07 5.61 8.16
C LEU A 29 -3.84 6.26 6.99
N MET A 30 -4.58 5.47 6.21
CA MET A 30 -5.45 6.00 5.17
C MET A 30 -6.57 6.89 5.75
N MET A 31 -7.23 6.44 6.82
CA MET A 31 -8.33 7.20 7.46
C MET A 31 -7.86 8.50 8.10
N ARG A 32 -6.63 8.52 8.63
CA ARG A 32 -6.00 9.73 9.20
C ARG A 32 -5.48 10.71 8.14
N GLY A 33 -5.36 10.27 6.89
CA GLY A 33 -4.79 11.07 5.80
C GLY A 33 -3.26 11.01 5.69
N ASP A 34 -2.59 10.24 6.57
CA ASP A 34 -1.14 10.00 6.52
C ASP A 34 -0.75 9.35 5.18
N LEU A 35 -1.58 8.41 4.70
CA LEU A 35 -1.52 7.88 3.34
C LEU A 35 -2.55 8.60 2.46
N ARG A 36 -2.06 9.50 1.60
CA ARG A 36 -2.86 10.27 0.63
C ARG A 36 -3.47 9.42 -0.50
N GLU A 37 -4.78 9.58 -0.74
CA GLU A 37 -5.49 9.03 -1.92
C GLU A 37 -4.92 9.66 -3.21
N GLY A 38 -4.82 8.86 -4.28
CA GLY A 38 -4.19 9.24 -5.55
C GLY A 38 -2.65 9.13 -5.57
N LEU A 39 -1.99 9.11 -4.40
CA LEU A 39 -0.54 8.95 -4.28
C LEU A 39 -0.15 7.58 -3.72
N HIS A 40 -0.57 7.28 -2.49
CA HIS A 40 -0.23 6.03 -1.81
C HIS A 40 -1.28 4.96 -2.08
N TRP A 41 -2.53 5.34 -2.31
CA TRP A 41 -3.62 4.41 -2.56
C TRP A 41 -4.69 5.00 -3.47
N PHE A 42 -5.49 4.14 -4.09
CA PHE A 42 -6.63 4.55 -4.92
C PHE A 42 -7.74 3.50 -4.90
N LYS A 43 -8.96 3.95 -5.18
CA LYS A 43 -10.11 3.08 -5.39
C LYS A 43 -10.15 2.62 -6.85
N LYS A 44 -10.28 1.32 -7.07
CA LYS A 44 -10.58 0.72 -8.38
C LYS A 44 -11.99 0.17 -8.36
N GLY A 45 -12.94 0.98 -8.85
CA GLY A 45 -14.36 0.70 -8.72
C GLY A 45 -14.88 0.90 -7.29
N SER A 46 -16.04 0.31 -6.99
CA SER A 46 -16.78 0.59 -5.74
C SER A 46 -16.24 -0.09 -4.49
N ARG A 47 -15.41 -1.15 -4.61
CA ARG A 47 -15.05 -2.00 -3.47
C ARG A 47 -13.57 -2.36 -3.35
N MET A 48 -12.73 -1.98 -4.31
CA MET A 48 -11.32 -2.37 -4.31
C MET A 48 -10.42 -1.18 -4.00
N VAL A 49 -9.58 -1.33 -3.00
CA VAL A 49 -8.49 -0.42 -2.69
C VAL A 49 -7.19 -1.06 -3.15
N LEU A 50 -6.37 -0.27 -3.82
CA LEU A 50 -5.02 -0.64 -4.23
C LEU A 50 -4.03 0.36 -3.61
N LEU A 51 -2.89 -0.15 -3.15
CA LEU A 51 -1.76 0.60 -2.64
C LEU A 51 -0.68 0.63 -3.72
N SER A 52 -0.04 1.79 -3.91
CA SER A 52 1.18 1.91 -4.69
C SER A 52 2.35 1.37 -3.88
N VAL A 53 3.00 0.31 -4.37
CA VAL A 53 4.16 -0.29 -3.69
C VAL A 53 5.30 0.73 -3.59
N GLN A 54 5.62 1.38 -4.71
CA GLN A 54 6.71 2.37 -4.75
C GLN A 54 6.45 3.56 -3.81
N ALA A 55 5.24 4.11 -3.78
CA ALA A 55 4.94 5.26 -2.94
C ALA A 55 4.95 4.88 -1.46
N LEU A 56 4.43 3.69 -1.12
CA LEU A 56 4.42 3.22 0.26
C LEU A 56 5.84 2.87 0.75
N GLU A 57 6.67 2.24 -0.08
CA GLU A 57 8.09 2.02 0.24
C GLU A 57 8.83 3.34 0.50
N LYS A 58 8.58 4.34 -0.35
CA LYS A 58 9.17 5.67 -0.18
C LYS A 58 8.71 6.31 1.13
N TRP A 59 7.42 6.27 1.42
CA TRP A 59 6.85 6.79 2.67
C TRP A 59 7.43 6.11 3.92
N ILE A 60 7.63 4.78 3.90
CA ILE A 60 8.23 4.04 5.02
C ILE A 60 9.69 4.43 5.23
N LYS A 61 10.43 4.67 4.14
CA LYS A 61 11.87 5.02 4.19
C LYS A 61 12.12 6.47 4.59
N GLU A 62 11.23 7.38 4.18
CA GLU A 62 11.35 8.83 4.41
C GLU A 62 10.53 9.32 5.61
N GLY A 63 9.75 8.43 6.24
CA GLY A 63 8.84 8.73 7.36
C GLY A 63 9.54 9.22 8.62
#